data_AF-A0AAD1DVA9-F1
#
_entry.id   AF-A0AAD1DVA9-F1
#
_cell.length_a   1.000
_cell.length_b   1.000
_cell.length_c   1.000
_cell.angle_alpha   90.00
_cell.angle_beta   90.00
_cell.angle_gamma   90.00
#
_symmetry.space_group_name_H-M   'P 1'
#
loop_
_entity.id
_entity.type
_entity.pdbx_description
1 polymer ?
#
loop_
_entity_poly.entity_id
_entity_poly.type
_entity_poly.pdbx_seq_one_letter_code
_entity_poly.pdbx_strand_id
1 'polypeptide(L)'
;MLNFLNKFYLFDESVNDKKIDSIKKFTLNENKIIREDLIVIENNKEVNIYKGEFNYSGDYLLFERFNYEDGEVYRIEHKWNEKKTINRIEHLDEPTKVEYTFDDNKFLIECLQFKHKGSVKKTLYEYKSDKLFKLIEFPDLEYKRTIFGKIKIIEEAQFMNETEYCYYENGLLQKEIIRDYETKQIVDIIHYDYE
;
A
#
# COMPACT_ATOMS: atom_id res chain seq x y z
N MET A 1 -41.72 -5.80 12.80
CA MET A 1 -40.66 -5.97 13.82
C MET A 1 -39.38 -6.24 13.06
N LEU A 2 -38.51 -5.25 12.90
CA LEU A 2 -37.23 -5.39 12.19
C LEU A 2 -36.24 -6.03 13.16
N ASN A 3 -35.94 -7.32 12.95
CA ASN A 3 -34.85 -7.99 13.65
C ASN A 3 -33.54 -7.42 13.10
N PHE A 4 -32.92 -6.52 13.85
CA PHE A 4 -31.52 -6.16 13.64
C PHE A 4 -30.67 -7.37 14.03
N LEU A 5 -30.26 -8.14 13.02
CA LEU A 5 -29.22 -9.14 13.19
C LEU A 5 -27.90 -8.37 13.30
N ASN A 6 -27.47 -8.03 14.52
CA ASN A 6 -26.11 -7.59 14.76
C ASN A 6 -25.17 -8.73 14.37
N LYS A 7 -24.63 -8.68 13.15
CA LYS A 7 -23.55 -9.55 12.74
C LYS A 7 -22.27 -9.02 13.38
N PHE A 8 -21.85 -9.66 14.46
CA PHE A 8 -20.50 -9.49 14.97
C PHE A 8 -19.57 -10.28 14.05
N TYR A 9 -18.73 -9.56 13.32
CA TYR A 9 -17.59 -10.14 12.62
C TYR A 9 -16.40 -10.07 13.58
N LEU A 10 -15.85 -11.23 13.93
CA LEU A 10 -14.57 -11.33 14.62
C LEU A 10 -13.49 -10.99 13.60
N PHE A 11 -13.02 -9.74 13.60
CA PHE A 11 -11.80 -9.38 12.88
C PHE A 11 -10.62 -9.68 13.80
N ASP A 12 -9.69 -10.50 13.30
CA ASP A 12 -8.46 -10.92 14.00
C ASP A 12 -7.37 -9.82 13.98
N GLU A 13 -7.72 -8.60 13.55
CA GLU A 13 -6.85 -7.44 13.63
C GLU A 13 -7.17 -6.70 14.92
N SER A 14 -6.53 -7.11 16.02
CA SER A 14 -6.57 -6.35 17.26
C SER A 14 -6.05 -4.94 17.01
N VAL A 15 -6.75 -3.91 17.53
CA VAL A 15 -6.19 -2.56 17.71
C VAL A 15 -4.89 -2.74 18.48
N ASN A 16 -3.77 -2.58 17.79
CA ASN A 16 -2.47 -2.76 18.41
C ASN A 16 -2.18 -1.47 19.18
N ASP A 17 -2.49 -1.46 20.48
CA ASP A 17 -2.28 -0.31 21.37
C ASP A 17 -0.79 0.10 21.53
N LYS A 18 0.12 -0.65 20.90
CA LYS A 18 1.55 -0.38 20.93
C LYS A 18 1.92 0.49 19.75
N LYS A 19 2.40 1.70 20.05
CA LYS A 19 3.16 2.50 19.10
C LYS A 19 4.38 1.70 18.65
N ILE A 20 4.41 1.36 17.38
CA ILE A 20 5.56 0.75 16.72
C ILE A 20 6.44 1.89 16.19
N ASP A 21 7.75 1.66 16.13
CA ASP A 21 8.70 2.55 15.46
C ASP A 21 9.42 1.72 14.39
N SER A 22 9.38 2.23 13.17
CA SER A 22 9.77 1.49 11.97
C SER A 22 10.72 2.32 11.13
N ILE A 23 11.73 1.68 10.55
CA ILE A 23 12.70 2.28 9.65
C ILE A 23 12.53 1.63 8.28
N LYS A 24 12.32 2.45 7.25
CA LYS A 24 12.40 2.03 5.86
C LYS A 24 13.70 2.54 5.27
N LYS A 25 14.60 1.62 4.97
CA LYS A 25 15.96 1.90 4.50
C LYS A 25 16.05 1.71 3.00
N PHE A 26 16.53 2.72 2.29
CA PHE A 26 16.72 2.69 0.85
C PHE A 26 18.19 2.70 0.47
N THR A 27 18.58 1.82 -0.45
CA THR A 27 19.86 1.91 -1.14
C THR A 27 19.64 2.49 -2.54
N LEU A 28 20.39 3.54 -2.87
CA LEU A 28 20.30 4.22 -4.15
C LEU A 28 21.44 3.85 -5.10
N ASN A 29 21.14 3.82 -6.40
CA ASN A 29 22.14 3.87 -7.47
C ASN A 29 21.69 4.89 -8.52
N GLU A 30 22.52 5.88 -8.82
CA GLU A 30 22.16 6.99 -9.72
C GLU A 30 20.78 7.63 -9.40
N ASN A 31 20.51 7.86 -8.11
CA ASN A 31 19.24 8.37 -7.56
C ASN A 31 18.01 7.45 -7.71
N LYS A 32 18.21 6.18 -8.08
CA LYS A 32 17.13 5.17 -8.15
C LYS A 32 17.23 4.24 -6.96
N ILE A 33 16.11 3.98 -6.31
CA ILE A 33 16.01 2.98 -5.25
C ILE A 33 16.22 1.61 -5.89
N ILE A 34 17.34 0.95 -5.60
CA ILE A 34 17.62 -0.41 -6.07
C ILE A 34 17.27 -1.47 -5.01
N ARG A 35 17.18 -1.04 -3.75
CA ARG A 35 16.81 -1.89 -2.62
C ARG A 35 16.04 -1.11 -1.57
N GLU A 36 15.09 -1.79 -0.93
CA GLU A 36 14.34 -1.35 0.24
C GLU A 36 14.42 -2.42 1.33
N ASP A 37 14.63 -2.03 2.58
CA ASP A 37 14.44 -2.90 3.74
C ASP A 37 13.45 -2.22 4.70
N LEU A 38 12.39 -2.92 5.13
CA LEU A 38 11.54 -2.47 6.24
C LEU A 38 11.97 -3.17 7.52
N ILE A 39 12.32 -2.36 8.53
CA ILE A 39 12.84 -2.80 9.82
C ILE A 39 11.91 -2.27 10.90
N VAL A 40 11.42 -3.16 11.76
CA VAL A 40 10.65 -2.78 12.95
C VAL A 40 11.54 -2.88 14.20
N ILE A 41 11.41 -1.92 15.11
CA ILE A 41 12.13 -1.92 16.39
C ILE A 41 11.22 -2.55 17.46
N GLU A 42 11.43 -3.84 17.73
CA GLU A 42 10.71 -4.57 18.77
C GLU A 42 11.63 -4.89 19.95
N ASN A 43 11.25 -4.51 21.17
CA ASN A 43 12.02 -4.81 22.39
C ASN A 43 13.52 -4.41 22.28
N ASN A 44 13.80 -3.25 21.66
CA ASN A 44 15.15 -2.74 21.35
C ASN A 44 15.96 -3.64 20.41
N LYS A 45 15.31 -4.42 19.55
CA LYS A 45 15.94 -5.21 18.50
C LYS A 45 15.32 -4.85 17.15
N GLU A 46 16.18 -4.78 16.15
CA GLU A 46 15.77 -4.64 14.75
C GLU A 46 15.31 -6.00 14.21
N VAL A 47 14.08 -6.03 13.68
CA VAL A 47 13.48 -7.19 13.00
C VAL A 47 13.21 -6.78 11.56
N ASN A 48 13.75 -7.54 10.59
CA ASN A 48 13.55 -7.24 9.18
C ASN A 48 12.22 -7.85 8.72
N ILE A 49 11.26 -7.02 8.34
CA ILE A 49 9.94 -7.48 7.90
C ILE A 49 10.00 -7.96 6.44
N TYR A 50 10.61 -7.17 5.57
CA TYR A 50 10.83 -7.55 4.18
C TYR A 50 12.02 -6.85 3.55
N LYS A 51 12.43 -7.40 2.40
CA LYS A 51 13.42 -6.80 1.49
C LYS A 51 12.86 -6.66 0.08
N GLY A 52 12.85 -5.44 -0.43
CA GLY A 52 12.48 -5.07 -1.79
C GLY A 52 13.71 -4.94 -2.68
N GLU A 53 13.65 -5.46 -3.90
CA GLU A 53 14.65 -5.31 -4.97
C GLU A 53 13.98 -4.71 -6.21
N PHE A 54 14.63 -3.71 -6.82
CA PHE A 54 14.03 -2.90 -7.88
C PHE A 54 14.94 -2.83 -9.10
N ASN A 55 14.40 -3.12 -10.28
CA ASN A 55 15.13 -3.09 -11.54
C ASN A 55 14.55 -2.05 -12.49
N TYR A 56 15.42 -1.29 -13.15
CA TYR A 56 15.05 -0.20 -14.04
C TYR A 56 15.65 -0.38 -15.44
N SER A 57 15.02 0.26 -16.42
CA SER A 57 15.61 0.52 -17.74
C SER A 57 15.52 2.02 -18.02
N GLY A 58 16.67 2.71 -18.00
CA GLY A 58 16.66 4.17 -17.87
C GLY A 58 15.92 4.56 -16.59
N ASP A 59 15.00 5.52 -16.66
CA ASP A 59 14.24 6.03 -15.50
C ASP A 59 12.95 5.25 -15.22
N TYR A 60 12.76 4.13 -15.89
CA TYR A 60 11.52 3.37 -15.86
C TYR A 60 11.69 2.11 -15.03
N LEU A 61 10.97 2.04 -13.91
CA LEU A 61 10.89 0.84 -13.10
C LEU A 61 10.26 -0.29 -13.91
N LEU A 62 10.95 -1.42 -14.04
CA LEU A 62 10.50 -2.57 -14.80
C LEU A 62 9.98 -3.69 -13.89
N PHE A 63 10.57 -3.82 -12.71
CA PHE A 63 10.32 -4.97 -11.87
C PHE A 63 10.60 -4.65 -10.41
N GLU A 64 9.72 -5.16 -9.55
CA GLU A 64 9.86 -5.16 -8.10
C GLU A 64 9.78 -6.60 -7.58
N ARG A 65 10.60 -6.91 -6.58
CA ARG A 65 10.52 -8.17 -5.84
C ARG A 65 10.62 -7.91 -4.35
N PHE A 66 9.61 -8.36 -3.61
CA PHE A 66 9.59 -8.32 -2.16
C PHE A 66 9.78 -9.73 -1.61
N ASN A 67 10.70 -9.89 -0.66
CA ASN A 67 10.91 -11.14 0.07
C ASN A 67 10.60 -10.86 1.54
N TYR A 68 9.57 -11.51 2.07
CA TYR A 68 9.13 -11.40 3.46
C TYR A 68 9.84 -12.41 4.35
N GLU A 69 9.87 -12.11 5.65
CA GLU A 69 10.58 -12.94 6.64
C GLU A 69 10.00 -14.36 6.79
N ASP A 70 8.70 -14.52 6.51
CA ASP A 70 7.99 -15.81 6.49
C ASP A 70 8.26 -16.67 5.25
N GLY A 71 9.07 -16.15 4.31
CA GLY A 71 9.44 -16.81 3.07
C GLY A 71 8.51 -16.51 1.89
N GLU A 72 7.49 -15.68 2.08
CA GLU A 72 6.66 -15.22 0.96
C GLU A 72 7.45 -14.31 0.02
N VAL A 73 7.23 -14.48 -1.28
CA VAL A 73 7.86 -13.67 -2.32
C VAL A 73 6.78 -13.12 -3.25
N TYR A 74 6.77 -11.80 -3.42
CA TYR A 74 5.87 -11.11 -4.32
C TYR A 74 6.66 -10.44 -5.44
N ARG A 75 6.22 -10.63 -6.68
CA ARG A 75 6.87 -10.12 -7.88
C ARG A 75 5.90 -9.28 -8.68
N ILE A 76 6.34 -8.09 -9.04
CA ILE A 76 5.53 -7.11 -9.76
C ILE A 76 6.29 -6.71 -11.02
N GLU A 77 5.64 -6.81 -12.16
CA GLU A 77 6.17 -6.35 -13.45
C GLU A 77 5.47 -5.05 -13.87
N HIS A 78 6.25 -4.15 -14.44
CA HIS A 78 5.83 -2.84 -14.89
C HIS A 78 6.03 -2.70 -16.40
N LYS A 79 4.94 -2.49 -17.13
CA LYS A 79 4.92 -2.34 -18.59
C LYS A 79 4.51 -0.92 -18.95
N TRP A 80 5.48 -0.15 -19.45
CA TRP A 80 5.25 1.24 -19.85
C TRP A 80 4.69 1.33 -21.27
N ASN A 81 3.77 2.27 -21.49
CA ASN A 81 3.33 2.60 -22.84
C ASN A 81 4.48 3.21 -23.68
N GLU A 82 4.31 3.35 -24.99
CA GLU A 82 5.34 3.92 -25.87
C GLU A 82 5.77 5.34 -25.46
N LYS A 83 4.86 6.11 -24.87
CA LYS A 83 5.09 7.46 -24.34
C LYS A 83 5.70 7.45 -22.93
N LYS A 84 5.87 6.29 -22.34
CA LYS A 84 6.36 6.00 -20.99
C LYS A 84 5.75 6.85 -19.86
N THR A 85 4.45 7.11 -19.97
CA THR A 85 3.67 7.93 -19.02
C THR A 85 2.69 7.11 -18.19
N ILE A 86 2.38 5.89 -18.63
CA ILE A 86 1.44 5.01 -17.97
C ILE A 86 2.13 3.67 -17.81
N ASN A 87 2.00 3.14 -16.61
CA ASN A 87 2.49 1.85 -16.25
C ASN A 87 1.32 0.87 -16.13
N ARG A 88 1.36 -0.21 -16.89
CA ARG A 88 0.55 -1.40 -16.60
C ARG A 88 1.34 -2.23 -15.59
N ILE A 89 0.78 -2.35 -14.40
CA ILE A 89 1.33 -3.13 -13.29
C ILE A 89 0.72 -4.53 -13.33
N GLU A 90 1.55 -5.57 -13.26
CA GLU A 90 1.15 -6.96 -13.28
C GLU A 90 1.79 -7.70 -12.11
N HIS A 91 0.97 -8.21 -11.19
CA HIS A 91 1.42 -9.06 -10.09
C HIS A 91 1.65 -10.46 -10.64
N LEU A 92 2.90 -10.88 -10.81
CA LEU A 92 3.21 -12.14 -11.50
C LEU A 92 2.73 -13.37 -10.72
N ASP A 93 2.74 -13.28 -9.39
CA ASP A 93 2.26 -14.34 -8.51
C ASP A 93 0.72 -14.37 -8.43
N GLU A 94 0.07 -13.23 -8.67
CA GLU A 94 -1.37 -13.04 -8.50
C GLU A 94 -2.01 -12.15 -9.60
N PRO A 95 -1.88 -12.48 -10.90
CA PRO A 95 -2.10 -11.53 -12.01
C PRO A 95 -3.55 -11.10 -12.22
N THR A 96 -4.50 -11.75 -11.55
CA THR A 96 -5.94 -11.46 -11.64
C THR A 96 -6.50 -10.82 -10.37
N LYS A 97 -5.67 -10.61 -9.36
CA LYS A 97 -6.10 -10.18 -8.03
C LYS A 97 -5.92 -8.69 -7.77
N VAL A 98 -5.43 -7.90 -8.73
CA VAL A 98 -5.26 -6.46 -8.53
C VAL A 98 -5.84 -5.67 -9.70
N GLU A 99 -6.65 -4.66 -9.39
CA GLU A 99 -7.17 -3.69 -10.35
C GLU A 99 -6.71 -2.28 -9.94
N TYR A 100 -6.24 -1.50 -10.91
CA TYR A 100 -5.69 -0.15 -10.72
C TYR A 100 -6.50 0.88 -11.50
N THR A 101 -6.81 2.01 -10.87
CA THR A 101 -7.49 3.15 -11.49
C THR A 101 -6.58 4.37 -11.46
N PHE A 102 -6.42 5.03 -12.60
CA PHE A 102 -5.61 6.25 -12.75
C PHE A 102 -6.49 7.45 -13.10
N ASP A 103 -6.09 8.65 -12.68
CA ASP A 103 -6.73 9.90 -13.08
C ASP A 103 -6.31 10.36 -14.49
N ASP A 104 -6.81 11.52 -14.92
CA ASP A 104 -6.49 12.11 -16.22
C ASP A 104 -5.00 12.48 -16.36
N ASN A 105 -4.35 12.82 -15.24
CA ASN A 105 -2.92 13.12 -15.15
C ASN A 105 -2.03 11.88 -15.02
N LYS A 106 -2.64 10.68 -14.99
CA LYS A 106 -1.98 9.36 -14.87
C LYS A 106 -1.41 9.09 -13.48
N PHE A 107 -1.89 9.78 -12.46
CA PHE A 107 -1.66 9.39 -11.08
C PHE A 107 -2.56 8.21 -10.70
N LEU A 108 -2.00 7.23 -10.00
CA LEU A 108 -2.76 6.12 -9.43
C LEU A 108 -3.67 6.67 -8.33
N ILE A 109 -4.99 6.55 -8.46
CA ILE A 109 -5.94 7.10 -7.47
C ILE A 109 -6.69 6.03 -6.69
N GLU A 110 -6.75 4.80 -7.20
CA GLU A 110 -7.39 3.67 -6.51
C GLU A 110 -6.70 2.35 -6.89
N CYS A 111 -6.55 1.49 -5.88
CA CYS A 111 -6.13 0.10 -6.03
C CYS A 111 -7.16 -0.80 -5.36
N LEU A 112 -7.55 -1.88 -6.03
CA LEU A 112 -8.41 -2.94 -5.50
C LEU A 112 -7.65 -4.27 -5.52
N GLN A 113 -7.42 -4.85 -4.36
CA GLN A 113 -6.74 -6.14 -4.20
C GLN A 113 -7.73 -7.23 -3.74
N PHE A 114 -8.00 -8.22 -4.58
CA PHE A 114 -8.91 -9.34 -4.32
C PHE A 114 -8.18 -10.47 -3.60
N LYS A 115 -8.28 -10.52 -2.26
CA LYS A 115 -7.60 -11.55 -1.46
C LYS A 115 -8.22 -12.93 -1.61
N HIS A 116 -9.51 -13.04 -1.30
CA HIS A 116 -10.29 -14.28 -1.40
C HIS A 116 -11.68 -14.00 -1.98
N LYS A 117 -12.42 -15.06 -2.34
CA LYS A 117 -13.71 -14.91 -3.03
C LYS A 117 -14.68 -14.06 -2.19
N GLY A 118 -15.02 -12.89 -2.72
CA GLY A 118 -15.94 -11.95 -2.06
C GLY A 118 -15.27 -10.89 -1.19
N SER A 119 -13.96 -10.96 -0.94
CA SER A 119 -13.20 -9.93 -0.20
C SER A 119 -12.28 -9.12 -1.12
N VAL A 120 -12.26 -7.81 -0.90
CA VAL A 120 -11.37 -6.87 -1.57
C VAL A 120 -10.79 -5.89 -0.56
N LYS A 121 -9.47 -5.69 -0.59
CA LYS A 121 -8.82 -4.56 0.07
C LYS A 121 -8.79 -3.40 -0.90
N LYS A 122 -9.31 -2.24 -0.48
CA LYS A 122 -9.32 -1.01 -1.28
C LYS A 122 -8.31 -0.02 -0.71
N THR A 123 -7.56 0.64 -1.60
CA THR A 123 -6.67 1.73 -1.24
C THR A 123 -6.96 2.94 -2.12
N LEU A 124 -7.09 4.11 -1.52
CA LEU A 124 -7.21 5.40 -2.21
C LEU A 124 -5.94 6.22 -2.04
N TYR A 125 -5.58 6.97 -3.07
CA TYR A 125 -4.37 7.79 -3.12
C TYR A 125 -4.74 9.24 -3.42
N GLU A 126 -4.16 10.16 -2.66
CA GLU A 126 -4.36 11.60 -2.83
C GLU A 126 -3.01 12.30 -3.05
N TYR A 127 -2.98 13.21 -4.01
CA TYR A 127 -1.78 13.94 -4.39
C TYR A 127 -1.93 15.43 -4.11
N LYS A 128 -0.83 16.07 -3.70
CA LYS A 128 -0.71 17.52 -3.53
C LYS A 128 0.58 17.99 -4.18
N SER A 129 0.47 18.91 -5.13
CA SER A 129 1.64 19.43 -5.89
C SER A 129 2.46 18.30 -6.50
N ASP A 130 1.79 17.38 -7.21
CA ASP A 130 2.36 16.22 -7.90
C ASP A 130 3.10 15.20 -7.01
N LYS A 131 2.92 15.29 -5.69
CA LYS A 131 3.47 14.34 -4.70
C LYS A 131 2.35 13.60 -3.99
N LEU A 132 2.57 12.32 -3.71
CA LEU A 132 1.66 11.53 -2.89
C LEU A 132 1.58 12.18 -1.51
N PHE A 133 0.40 12.68 -1.14
CA PHE A 133 0.20 13.37 0.12
C PHE A 133 -0.39 12.43 1.17
N LYS A 134 -1.33 11.59 0.73
CA LYS A 134 -2.09 10.72 1.61
C LYS A 134 -2.49 9.45 0.92
N LEU A 135 -2.55 8.36 1.68
CA LEU A 135 -3.35 7.20 1.30
C LEU A 135 -4.38 6.85 2.37
N ILE A 136 -5.48 6.24 1.94
CA ILE A 136 -6.52 5.69 2.81
C ILE A 136 -6.63 4.21 2.48
N GLU A 137 -6.27 3.36 3.45
CA GLU A 137 -6.43 1.92 3.36
C GLU A 137 -7.73 1.51 4.04
N PHE A 138 -8.56 0.82 3.27
CA PHE A 138 -9.78 0.22 3.77
C PHE A 138 -9.45 -1.17 4.34
N PRO A 139 -10.25 -1.67 5.30
CA PRO A 139 -10.12 -3.04 5.75
C PRO A 139 -10.53 -3.98 4.61
N ASP A 140 -10.47 -5.28 4.83
CA ASP A 140 -11.07 -6.23 3.88
C ASP A 140 -12.58 -5.95 3.79
N LEU A 141 -13.04 -5.56 2.59
CA LEU A 141 -14.43 -5.22 2.30
C LEU A 141 -15.11 -6.34 1.54
N GLU A 142 -16.39 -6.59 1.81
CA GLU A 142 -17.18 -7.42 0.90
C GLU A 142 -17.45 -6.69 -0.44
N TYR A 143 -17.32 -7.42 -1.56
CA TYR A 143 -17.67 -6.92 -2.88
C TYR A 143 -18.56 -7.86 -3.68
N LYS A 144 -19.30 -7.29 -4.62
CA LYS A 144 -20.02 -8.03 -5.67
C LYS A 144 -19.61 -7.53 -7.04
N ARG A 145 -19.40 -8.47 -7.97
CA ARG A 145 -19.32 -8.16 -9.41
C ARG A 145 -20.72 -8.11 -9.99
N THR A 146 -21.06 -7.00 -10.62
CA THR A 146 -22.28 -6.85 -11.40
C THR A 146 -22.21 -7.73 -12.66
N ILE A 147 -23.35 -7.90 -13.34
CA ILE A 147 -23.44 -8.66 -14.60
C ILE A 147 -22.50 -8.08 -15.68
N PHE A 148 -22.21 -6.77 -15.62
CA PHE A 148 -21.27 -6.09 -16.52
C PHE A 148 -19.81 -6.10 -16.02
N GLY A 149 -19.49 -6.92 -15.02
CA GLY A 149 -18.14 -7.01 -14.45
C GLY A 149 -17.76 -5.85 -13.52
N LYS A 150 -18.57 -4.77 -13.43
CA LYS A 150 -18.31 -3.66 -12.51
C LYS A 150 -18.31 -4.16 -11.07
N ILE A 151 -17.35 -3.68 -10.29
CA ILE A 151 -17.20 -4.01 -8.87
C ILE A 151 -18.02 -3.03 -8.06
N LYS A 152 -18.82 -3.57 -7.14
CA LYS A 152 -19.57 -2.79 -6.17
C LYS A 152 -19.18 -3.25 -4.78
N ILE A 153 -18.60 -2.32 -4.01
CA ILE A 153 -18.40 -2.48 -2.58
C ILE A 153 -19.77 -2.47 -1.90
N ILE A 154 -20.01 -3.45 -1.03
CA ILE A 154 -21.33 -3.67 -0.42
C ILE A 154 -21.37 -3.36 1.09
N GLU A 155 -20.26 -2.90 1.66
CA GLU A 155 -20.12 -2.56 3.07
C GLU A 155 -19.60 -1.12 3.26
N GLU A 156 -19.95 -0.53 4.40
CA GLU A 156 -19.32 0.68 4.91
C GLU A 156 -18.11 0.28 5.75
N ALA A 157 -16.97 0.93 5.52
CA ALA A 157 -15.74 0.62 6.23
C ALA A 157 -15.82 1.07 7.69
N GLN A 158 -15.50 0.16 8.61
CA GLN A 158 -15.58 0.42 10.05
C GLN A 158 -14.23 0.81 10.67
N PHE A 159 -13.12 0.43 10.04
CA PHE A 159 -11.76 0.77 10.47
C PHE A 159 -10.93 1.05 9.23
N MET A 160 -10.22 2.17 9.19
CA MET A 160 -9.38 2.54 8.05
C MET A 160 -8.10 3.14 8.58
N ASN A 161 -7.00 2.91 7.88
CA ASN A 161 -5.76 3.63 8.16
C ASN A 161 -5.61 4.79 7.17
N GLU A 162 -5.30 5.96 7.70
CA GLU A 162 -4.84 7.11 6.94
C GLU A 162 -3.34 7.25 7.11
N THR A 163 -2.61 7.22 6.01
CA THR A 163 -1.17 7.44 6.03
C THR A 163 -0.87 8.77 5.35
N GLU A 164 -0.21 9.66 6.08
CA GLU A 164 0.25 10.95 5.58
C GLU A 164 1.74 10.92 5.27
N TYR A 165 2.11 11.41 4.09
CA TYR A 165 3.50 11.45 3.63
C TYR A 165 4.12 12.82 3.85
N CYS A 166 5.25 12.84 4.55
CA CYS A 166 6.06 14.03 4.79
C CYS A 166 7.32 14.00 3.90
N TYR A 167 7.73 15.16 3.40
CA TYR A 167 8.90 15.29 2.53
C TYR A 167 9.88 16.34 3.04
N TYR A 168 11.16 16.11 2.81
CA TYR A 168 12.20 17.12 2.94
C TYR A 168 12.07 18.19 1.84
N GLU A 169 12.72 19.34 2.01
CA GLU A 169 12.74 20.43 1.02
C GLU A 169 13.32 19.98 -0.33
N ASN A 170 14.29 19.06 -0.32
CA ASN A 170 14.88 18.47 -1.52
C ASN A 170 13.95 17.46 -2.23
N GLY A 171 12.77 17.20 -1.67
CA GLY A 171 11.76 16.33 -2.25
C GLY A 171 11.84 14.86 -1.88
N LEU A 172 12.83 14.43 -1.08
CA LEU A 172 12.89 13.06 -0.54
C LEU A 172 11.81 12.84 0.52
N LEU A 173 11.32 11.60 0.63
CA LEU A 173 10.42 11.20 1.71
C LEU A 173 11.15 11.29 3.05
N GLN A 174 10.51 11.90 4.03
CA GLN A 174 11.05 12.02 5.38
C GLN A 174 10.47 10.93 6.28
N LYS A 175 9.15 10.80 6.27
CA LYS A 175 8.40 9.87 7.10
C LYS A 175 6.99 9.67 6.58
N GLU A 176 6.41 8.53 6.92
CA GLU A 176 4.99 8.25 6.89
C GLU A 176 4.42 8.34 8.30
N ILE A 177 3.23 8.93 8.45
CA ILE A 177 2.51 8.92 9.72
C ILE A 177 1.19 8.20 9.50
N ILE A 178 1.07 7.00 10.07
CA ILE A 178 -0.11 6.15 9.97
C ILE A 178 -1.03 6.44 11.15
N ARG A 179 -2.29 6.74 10.86
CA ARG A 179 -3.31 7.04 11.86
C ARG A 179 -4.54 6.20 11.62
N ASP A 180 -5.20 5.85 12.71
CA ASP A 180 -6.58 5.39 12.62
C ASP A 180 -7.45 6.52 12.05
N TYR A 181 -8.25 6.21 11.03
CA TYR A 181 -8.97 7.19 10.24
C TYR A 181 -10.07 7.89 11.04
N GLU A 182 -10.75 7.19 11.95
CA GLU A 182 -11.86 7.76 12.72
C GLU A 182 -11.37 8.56 13.92
N THR A 183 -10.50 7.96 14.73
CA THR A 183 -10.01 8.52 15.99
C THR A 183 -8.85 9.49 15.80
N LYS A 184 -8.17 9.43 14.64
CA LYS A 184 -6.95 10.18 14.32
C LYS A 184 -5.75 9.86 15.23
N GLN A 185 -5.81 8.78 16.00
CA GLN A 185 -4.70 8.33 16.83
C GLN A 185 -3.56 7.79 15.94
N ILE A 186 -2.32 8.05 16.32
CA ILE A 186 -1.14 7.56 15.60
C ILE A 186 -0.93 6.09 15.93
N VAL A 187 -0.92 5.27 14.88
CA VAL A 187 -0.67 3.82 14.95
C VAL A 187 0.83 3.54 14.78
N ASP A 188 1.45 4.17 13.77
CA ASP A 188 2.87 3.98 13.45
C ASP A 188 3.46 5.26 12.83
N ILE A 189 4.77 5.41 12.97
CA ILE A 189 5.57 6.40 12.22
C ILE A 189 6.72 5.64 11.59
N ILE A 190 6.77 5.65 10.25
CA ILE A 190 7.84 5.02 9.49
C ILE A 190 8.82 6.11 9.06
N HIS A 191 10.08 6.00 9.48
CA HIS A 191 11.15 6.92 9.12
C HIS A 191 11.92 6.43 7.90
N TYR A 192 12.27 7.35 7.00
CA TYR A 192 13.02 7.05 5.78
C TYR A 192 14.50 7.37 5.93
N ASP A 193 15.33 6.36 5.74
CA ASP A 193 16.79 6.47 5.72
C ASP A 193 17.34 6.15 4.32
N TYR A 194 18.30 6.96 3.87
CA TYR A 194 18.87 6.89 2.52
C TYR A 194 20.37 6.61 2.58
N GLU A 195 20.83 5.61 1.83
CA GLU A 195 22.25 5.24 1.65
C GLU A 195 22.69 5.28 0.18
#